data_AF-A0A1J3JF52-F1
#
_entry.id   AF-A0A1J3JF52-F1
#
_cell.length_a   1.000
_cell.length_b   1.000
_cell.length_c   1.000
_cell.angle_alpha   90.00
_cell.angle_beta   90.00
_cell.angle_gamma   90.00
#
_symmetry.space_group_name_H-M   'P 1'
#
loop_
_entity.id
_entity.type
_entity.pdbx_description
1 polymer ?
#
loop_
_entity_poly.entity_id
_entity_poly.type
_entity_poly.pdbx_seq_one_letter_code
_entity_poly.pdbx_strand_id
1 'polypeptide(L)'
;YTLGLGTKGAALSISLSYWLNAGFLWLFMRHSQVCEGKRVLISMEAFGHMKKFFSLAVPSAMMVILEWSAFEILILISGVLPNSKLETSVISMCLTTSSLHYNLATAIGAAASTNVAN
;
A
#
# COMPACT_ATOMS: atom_id res chain seq x y z
N TYR A 1 4.81 4.06 -31.63
CA TYR A 1 5.99 4.80 -31.13
C TYR A 1 6.30 4.25 -29.75
N THR A 2 6.92 3.08 -29.69
CA THR A 2 7.23 2.43 -28.41
C THR A 2 8.39 3.22 -27.81
N LEU A 3 8.09 4.15 -26.90
CA LEU A 3 9.11 4.86 -26.12
C LEU A 3 10.03 3.78 -25.55
N GLY A 4 11.24 3.66 -26.11
CA GLY A 4 12.23 2.60 -25.84
C GLY A 4 12.83 2.69 -24.45
N LEU A 5 12.01 2.96 -23.43
CA LEU A 5 12.38 3.20 -22.06
C LEU A 5 12.32 1.92 -21.20
N GLY A 6 11.89 0.78 -21.75
CA GLY A 6 11.89 -0.51 -21.05
C GLY A 6 11.32 -0.42 -19.63
N THR A 7 12.03 -0.98 -18.66
CA THR A 7 11.68 -0.95 -17.22
C THR A 7 11.64 0.46 -16.62
N LYS A 8 12.41 1.43 -17.12
CA LYS A 8 12.38 2.82 -16.65
C LYS A 8 11.08 3.52 -17.03
N GLY A 9 10.50 3.18 -18.18
CA GLY A 9 9.21 3.71 -18.64
C GLY A 9 8.04 3.22 -17.78
N ALA A 10 8.08 1.95 -17.38
CA ALA A 10 7.09 1.38 -16.45
C ALA A 10 7.14 2.07 -15.08
N ALA A 11 8.34 2.28 -14.52
CA ALA A 11 8.51 3.00 -13.26
C ALA A 11 7.96 4.43 -13.32
N LEU A 12 8.30 5.18 -14.39
CA LEU A 12 7.79 6.53 -14.59
C LEU A 12 6.27 6.57 -14.75
N SER A 13 5.68 5.62 -15.49
CA SER A 13 4.23 5.55 -15.64
C SER A 13 3.54 5.31 -14.32
N ILE A 14 4.07 4.42 -13.46
CA ILE A 14 3.51 4.14 -12.13
C ILE A 14 3.61 5.39 -11.26
N SER A 15 4.78 6.04 -11.21
CA SER A 15 4.96 7.28 -10.45
C SER A 15 3.99 8.37 -10.90
N LEU A 16 3.82 8.53 -12.22
CA LEU A 16 2.90 9.52 -12.78
C LEU A 16 1.45 9.19 -12.44
N SER A 17 1.03 7.92 -12.54
CA SER A 17 -0.31 7.47 -12.15
C SER A 17 -0.62 7.77 -10.68
N TYR A 18 0.33 7.51 -9.77
CA TYR A 18 0.15 7.83 -8.36
C TYR A 18 0.02 9.34 -8.11
N TRP A 19 0.85 10.14 -8.78
CA TRP A 19 0.79 11.61 -8.68
C TRP A 19 -0.54 12.17 -9.21
N LEU A 20 -1.01 11.66 -10.34
CA LEU A 20 -2.30 12.05 -10.92
C LEU A 20 -3.46 11.66 -10.00
N ASN A 21 -3.45 10.46 -9.43
CA ASN A 21 -4.47 10.02 -8.47
C ASN A 21 -4.48 10.91 -7.21
N ALA A 22 -3.30 11.24 -6.66
CA ALA A 22 -3.17 12.15 -5.53
C ALA A 22 -3.70 13.55 -5.85
N GLY A 23 -3.37 14.08 -7.04
CA GLY A 23 -3.89 15.35 -7.54
C GLY A 23 -5.42 15.34 -7.69
N PHE A 24 -5.98 14.26 -8.23
CA PHE A 24 -7.42 14.10 -8.38
C PHE A 24 -8.14 14.06 -7.03
N LEU A 25 -7.63 13.29 -6.05
CA LEU A 25 -8.14 13.25 -4.68
C LEU A 25 -8.08 14.63 -4.01
N TRP A 26 -6.98 15.37 -4.19
CA TRP A 26 -6.83 16.72 -3.66
C TRP A 26 -7.83 17.70 -4.28
N LEU A 27 -8.00 17.66 -5.60
CA LEU A 27 -9.01 18.46 -6.30
C LEU A 27 -10.42 18.08 -5.87
N PHE A 28 -10.71 16.80 -5.71
CA PHE A 28 -12.00 16.30 -5.24
C PHE A 28 -12.31 16.79 -3.83
N MET A 29 -11.36 16.70 -2.89
CA MET A 29 -11.52 17.24 -1.53
C MET A 29 -11.71 18.76 -1.53
N ARG A 30 -11.07 19.48 -2.45
CA ARG A 30 -11.21 20.94 -2.57
C ARG A 30 -12.54 21.38 -3.17
N HIS A 31 -13.05 20.61 -4.14
CA HIS A 31 -14.23 20.96 -4.93
C HIS A 31 -15.53 20.37 -4.35
N SER A 32 -15.45 19.30 -3.56
CA SER A 32 -16.60 18.66 -2.93
C SER A 32 -16.96 19.36 -1.62
N GLN A 33 -18.12 20.01 -1.60
CA GLN A 33 -18.72 20.65 -0.41
C GLN A 33 -19.10 19.63 0.70
N VAL A 34 -19.07 18.33 0.41
CA VAL A 34 -19.34 17.25 1.38
C VAL A 34 -18.28 17.18 2.49
N CYS A 35 -17.10 17.78 2.29
CA CYS A 35 -16.04 17.91 3.29
C CYS A 35 -15.89 19.32 3.88
N GLU A 36 -16.93 20.18 3.82
CA GLU A 36 -16.86 21.54 4.40
C GLU A 36 -16.54 21.54 5.91
N GLY A 37 -16.88 20.48 6.65
CA GLY A 37 -16.60 20.35 8.09
C GLY A 37 -15.22 19.79 8.48
N LYS A 38 -14.42 19.28 7.52
CA LYS A 38 -13.08 18.71 7.76
C LYS A 38 -12.03 19.34 6.86
N ARG A 39 -12.14 20.65 6.58
CA ARG A 39 -10.98 21.41 6.09
C ARG A 39 -9.93 21.38 7.17
N VAL A 40 -9.04 20.39 7.10
CA VAL A 40 -7.87 20.26 7.96
C VAL A 40 -7.02 21.48 7.69
N LEU A 41 -7.29 22.55 8.44
CA LEU A 41 -6.30 23.54 8.76
C LEU A 41 -5.17 22.74 9.38
N ILE A 42 -4.07 22.64 8.63
CA ILE A 42 -2.77 22.20 9.12
C ILE A 42 -2.37 23.24 10.17
N SER A 43 -2.97 23.11 11.35
CA SER A 43 -2.75 23.91 12.53
C SER A 43 -1.85 23.10 13.47
N MET A 44 -1.14 23.79 14.34
CA MET A 44 -0.10 23.24 15.22
C MET A 44 -0.54 22.03 16.07
N GLU A 45 -1.84 21.82 16.28
CA GLU A 45 -2.40 20.61 16.92
C GLU A 45 -2.11 19.31 16.16
N ALA A 46 -2.01 19.36 14.82
CA ALA A 46 -1.65 18.21 14.01
C ALA A 46 -0.25 17.69 14.36
N PHE A 47 0.68 18.58 14.74
CA PHE A 47 2.04 18.20 15.13
C PHE A 47 2.09 17.44 16.46
N GLY A 48 1.18 17.75 17.39
CA GLY A 48 1.03 17.00 18.65
C GLY A 48 0.48 15.59 18.44
N HIS A 49 -0.51 15.43 17.54
CA HIS A 49 -1.06 14.13 17.17
C HIS A 49 -0.13 13.31 16.27
N MET A 50 0.71 13.95 15.44
CA MET A 50 1.70 13.27 14.60
C MET A 50 2.67 12.42 15.41
N LYS A 51 3.08 12.85 16.62
CA LYS A 51 3.99 12.05 17.46
C LYS A 51 3.32 10.76 17.97
N LYS A 52 2.05 10.82 18.36
CA LYS A 52 1.26 9.62 18.73
C LYS A 52 0.98 8.74 17.51
N PHE A 53 0.70 9.34 16.35
CA PHE A 53 0.54 8.62 15.10
C PHE A 53 1.84 7.88 14.73
N PHE A 54 2.99 8.52 14.83
CA PHE A 54 4.28 7.89 14.53
C PHE A 54 4.58 6.72 15.48
N SER A 55 4.25 6.87 16.77
CA SER A 55 4.42 5.79 17.75
C SER A 55 3.55 4.55 17.49
N LEU A 56 2.43 4.71 16.77
CA LEU A 56 1.56 3.60 16.34
C LEU A 56 1.93 3.12 14.92
N ALA A 57 2.30 4.05 14.03
CA ALA A 57 2.69 3.76 12.67
C ALA A 57 4.02 2.99 12.60
N VAL A 58 4.98 3.27 13.49
CA VAL A 58 6.25 2.54 13.54
C VAL A 58 6.05 1.05 13.82
N PRO A 59 5.35 0.63 14.90
CA PRO A 59 5.11 -0.79 15.14
C PRO A 59 4.25 -1.43 14.05
N SER A 60 3.26 -0.73 13.49
CA SER A 60 2.48 -1.25 12.36
C SER A 60 3.33 -1.44 11.10
N ALA A 61 4.17 -0.47 10.74
CA ALA A 61 5.07 -0.57 9.60
C ALA A 61 6.08 -1.70 9.81
N MET A 62 6.64 -1.83 11.02
CA MET A 62 7.59 -2.90 11.34
C MET A 62 6.94 -4.28 11.20
N MET A 63 5.70 -4.45 11.65
CA MET A 63 4.96 -5.72 11.49
C MET A 63 4.78 -6.08 10.02
N VAL A 64 4.36 -5.12 9.18
CA VAL A 64 4.18 -5.34 7.73
C VAL A 64 5.50 -5.62 7.03
N ILE A 65 6.57 -4.90 7.39
CA ILE A 65 7.91 -5.10 6.82
C ILE A 65 8.45 -6.47 7.19
N LEU A 66 8.28 -6.91 8.44
CA LEU A 66 8.70 -8.23 8.90
C LEU A 66 7.94 -9.34 8.17
N GLU A 67 6.63 -9.18 7.99
CA GLU A 67 5.80 -10.14 7.23
C GLU A 67 6.29 -10.24 5.78
N TRP A 68 6.46 -9.11 5.10
CA TRP A 68 6.94 -9.10 3.72
C TRP A 68 8.36 -9.67 3.59
N SER A 69 9.25 -9.32 4.53
CA SER A 69 10.63 -9.81 4.54
C SER A 69 10.68 -11.33 4.76
N ALA A 70 9.79 -11.88 5.59
CA ALA A 70 9.68 -13.33 5.79
C ALA A 70 9.25 -14.05 4.50
N PHE A 71 8.28 -13.49 3.77
CA PHE A 71 7.90 -14.01 2.45
C PHE A 71 9.07 -13.95 1.46
N GLU A 72 9.82 -12.85 1.42
CA GLU A 72 10.94 -12.70 0.50
C GLU A 72 12.09 -13.67 0.80
N ILE A 73 12.40 -13.90 2.09
CA ILE A 73 13.38 -14.91 2.52
C ILE A 73 12.90 -16.32 2.14
N LEU A 74 11.61 -16.62 2.31
CA LEU A 74 11.05 -17.92 1.93
C LEU A 74 11.14 -18.18 0.41
N ILE A 75 10.89 -17.15 -0.40
CA ILE A 75 11.09 -17.20 -1.86
C ILE A 75 12.57 -17.45 -2.18
N LEU A 76 13.49 -16.72 -1.53
CA LEU A 76 14.93 -16.86 -1.77
C LEU A 76 15.43 -18.27 -1.44
N ILE A 77 14.98 -18.86 -0.32
CA ILE A 77 15.33 -20.24 0.07
C ILE A 77 14.76 -21.25 -0.94
N SER A 78 13.52 -21.05 -1.40
CA SER A 78 12.91 -21.91 -2.41
C SER A 78 13.62 -21.83 -3.77
N GLY A 79 14.12 -20.66 -4.15
CA GLY A 79 14.90 -20.45 -5.38
C GLY A 79 16.28 -21.13 -5.37
N VAL A 80 16.84 -21.42 -4.19
CA VAL A 80 18.14 -22.11 -4.04
C VAL A 80 18.02 -23.63 -4.11
N LEU A 81 16.79 -24.18 -4.02
CA LEU A 81 16.53 -25.60 -4.17
C LEU A 81 16.70 -26.06 -5.64
N PRO A 82 17.16 -27.30 -5.88
CA PRO A 82 17.57 -27.77 -7.21
C PRO A 82 16.46 -27.86 -8.28
N ASN A 83 15.18 -27.59 -7.92
CA ASN A 83 14.03 -27.53 -8.84
C ASN A 83 13.38 -26.12 -8.87
N SER A 84 14.21 -25.09 -9.09
CA SER A 84 13.85 -23.67 -8.97
C SER A 84 12.65 -23.19 -9.81
N LYS A 85 12.34 -23.85 -10.94
CA LYS A 85 11.27 -23.38 -11.83
C LYS A 85 9.86 -23.74 -11.36
N LEU A 86 9.69 -24.89 -10.71
CA LEU A 86 8.38 -25.35 -10.21
C LEU A 86 8.07 -24.70 -8.86
N GLU A 87 9.02 -24.70 -7.94
CA GLU A 87 8.84 -24.16 -6.59
C GLU A 87 8.61 -22.64 -6.59
N THR A 88 9.37 -21.88 -7.39
CA THR A 88 9.15 -20.41 -7.52
C THR A 88 7.79 -20.08 -8.15
N SER A 89 7.28 -20.92 -9.06
CA SER A 89 5.96 -20.71 -9.68
C SER A 89 4.83 -20.96 -8.67
N VAL A 90 4.93 -22.00 -7.85
CA VAL A 90 3.94 -22.30 -6.81
C VAL A 90 3.93 -21.20 -5.75
N ILE A 91 5.11 -20.73 -5.31
CA ILE A 91 5.20 -19.64 -4.34
C ILE A 91 4.64 -18.33 -4.92
N SER A 92 4.92 -18.00 -6.19
CA SER A 92 4.35 -16.82 -6.84
C SER A 92 2.81 -16.90 -6.93
N MET A 93 2.26 -18.09 -7.23
CA MET A 93 0.81 -18.32 -7.24
C MET A 93 0.20 -18.17 -5.85
N CYS A 94 0.85 -18.71 -4.82
CA CYS A 94 0.43 -18.54 -3.42
C CYS A 94 0.45 -17.07 -2.99
N LEU A 95 1.52 -16.32 -3.30
CA LEU A 95 1.62 -14.89 -2.96
C LEU A 95 0.54 -14.05 -3.63
N THR A 96 0.24 -14.34 -4.89
CA THR A 96 -0.82 -13.65 -5.63
C THR A 96 -2.19 -13.95 -5.01
N THR A 97 -2.43 -15.21 -4.64
CA THR A 97 -3.67 -15.65 -3.99
C THR A 97 -3.84 -15.06 -2.59
N SER A 98 -2.77 -15.03 -1.80
CA SER A 98 -2.75 -14.38 -0.48
C SER A 98 -2.97 -12.88 -0.59
N SER A 99 -2.36 -12.23 -1.60
CA SER A 99 -2.56 -10.80 -1.86
C SER A 99 -4.02 -10.49 -2.21
N LEU A 100 -4.67 -11.32 -3.02
CA LEU A 100 -6.10 -11.20 -3.33
C LEU A 100 -6.98 -11.31 -2.07
N HIS A 101 -6.74 -12.33 -1.24
CA HIS A 101 -7.47 -12.50 0.02
C HIS A 101 -7.20 -11.37 1.00
N TYR A 102 -5.96 -10.88 1.08
CA TYR A 102 -5.60 -9.78 1.95
C TYR A 102 -6.27 -8.47 1.53
N ASN A 103 -6.33 -8.16 0.23
CA ASN A 103 -7.07 -6.99 -0.27
C ASN A 103 -8.56 -7.08 0.06
N LEU A 104 -9.16 -8.27 -0.04
CA LEU A 104 -10.56 -8.47 0.35
C LEU A 104 -10.76 -8.29 1.87
N ALA A 105 -9.91 -8.93 2.68
CA ALA A 105 -9.98 -8.86 4.14
C ALA A 105 -9.75 -7.45 4.65
N THR A 106 -8.80 -6.71 4.07
CA THR A 106 -8.53 -5.31 4.42
C THR A 106 -9.66 -4.39 3.97
N ALA A 107 -10.30 -4.64 2.83
CA ALA A 107 -11.48 -3.86 2.42
C ALA A 107 -12.65 -4.04 3.40
N ILE A 108 -12.93 -5.28 3.81
CA ILE A 108 -13.97 -5.59 4.81
C ILE A 108 -13.58 -4.99 6.18
N GLY A 109 -12.32 -5.15 6.59
CA GLY A 109 -11.79 -4.60 7.83
C GLY A 109 -11.90 -3.07 7.87
N ALA A 110 -11.54 -2.39 6.79
CA ALA A 110 -11.67 -0.95 6.66
C ALA A 110 -13.14 -0.52 6.74
N ALA A 111 -14.05 -1.20 6.05
CA ALA A 111 -15.49 -0.92 6.12
C ALA A 111 -16.04 -1.15 7.54
N ALA A 112 -15.66 -2.23 8.21
CA ALA A 112 -16.05 -2.51 9.58
C ALA A 112 -15.50 -1.46 10.56
N SER A 113 -14.22 -1.09 10.44
CA SER A 113 -13.61 -0.04 11.26
C SER A 113 -14.30 1.30 11.10
N THR A 114 -14.69 1.69 9.89
CA THR A 114 -15.46 2.93 9.68
C THR A 114 -16.86 2.88 10.29
N ASN A 115 -17.50 1.71 10.36
CA ASN A 115 -18.80 1.55 11.01
C ASN A 115 -18.70 1.56 12.54
N VAL A 116 -17.67 0.94 13.12
CA VAL A 116 -17.46 0.94 14.59
C VAL A 116 -17.01 2.31 15.09
N ALA A 117 -16.27 3.07 14.28
CA ALA A 117 -15.79 4.40 14.63
C ALA A 117 -16.84 5.52 14.46
N ASN A 118 -17.96 5.26 13.79
CA ASN A 118 -19.05 6.21 13.56
C ASN A 118 -20.20 5.99 14.55
#